data_AF-A0A520APG5-F1
#
_entry.id   AF-A0A520APG5-F1
#
_cell.length_a   1.000
_cell.length_b   1.000
_cell.length_c   1.000
_cell.angle_alpha   90.00
_cell.angle_beta   90.00
_cell.angle_gamma   90.00
#
_symmetry.space_group_name_H-M   'P 1'
#
loop_
_entity.id
_entity.type
_entity.pdbx_description
1 polymer ?
#
loop_
_entity_poly.entity_id
_entity_poly.type
_entity_poly.pdbx_seq_one_letter_code
_entity_poly.pdbx_strand_id
1 'polypeptide(L)' 'MSGIYIHIPFCKKACHYCDFHFSTSLQYADEMVEAICKEISMKKDRIAGNVGSI' A
#
# COMPACT_ATOMS: atom_id res chain seq x y z
N MET A 1 -3.96 -5.68 18.09
CA MET A 1 -4.18 -4.96 16.82
C MET A 1 -3.57 -5.73 15.65
N SER A 2 -4.37 -6.10 14.65
CA SER A 2 -3.82 -6.25 13.30
C SER A 2 -3.86 -4.86 12.65
N GLY A 3 -2.73 -4.46 12.05
CA GLY A 3 -2.63 -3.23 11.26
C GLY A 3 -2.31 -3.60 9.83
N ILE A 4 -2.79 -2.80 8.88
CA ILE A 4 -2.44 -2.93 7.47
C ILE A 4 -1.53 -1.76 7.12
N TYR A 5 -0.30 -2.07 6.71
CA TYR A 5 0.64 -1.09 6.17
C TYR A 5 0.65 -1.21 4.64
N ILE A 6 0.35 -0.12 3.95
CA ILE A 6 0.39 -0.03 2.49
C ILE A 6 1.39 1.07 2.13
N HIS A 7 2.47 0.71 1.44
CA HIS A 7 3.43 1.67 0.92
C HIS A 7 2.93 2.23 -0.42
N ILE A 8 2.83 3.56 -0.56
CA ILE A 8 2.47 4.23 -1.82
C ILE A 8 3.69 5.00 -2.33
N PRO A 9 4.46 4.45 -3.29
CA PRO A 9 5.74 5.01 -3.74
C PRO A 9 5.57 6.11 -4.80
N PHE A 10 4.51 6.92 -4.75
CA PHE A 10 4.23 7.95 -5.74
C PHE A 10 4.23 9.34 -5.12
N CYS A 11 4.95 10.26 -5.73
CA CYS A 11 5.09 11.64 -5.26
C CYS A 11 4.86 12.62 -6.40
N LYS A 12 4.19 13.75 -6.16
CA LYS A 12 4.02 14.79 -7.21
C LYS A 12 5.33 15.49 -7.59
N LYS A 13 6.32 15.48 -6.70
CA LYS A 13 7.63 16.10 -6.89
C LYS A 13 8.69 15.34 -6.10
N ALA A 14 9.94 15.39 -6.57
CA ALA A 14 11.08 14.87 -5.84
C ALA A 14 11.53 15.88 -4.79
N CYS A 15 11.41 15.54 -3.50
CA CYS A 15 11.91 16.38 -2.41
C CYS A 15 13.37 16.04 -2.12
N HIS A 16 14.24 17.06 -2.02
CA HIS A 16 15.67 16.89 -1.76
C HIS A 16 16.01 16.23 -0.42
N TYR A 17 15.10 16.29 0.54
CA TYR A 17 15.26 15.74 1.90
C TYR A 17 14.57 14.39 2.09
N CYS A 18 13.95 13.83 1.04
CA CYS A 18 13.16 12.60 1.16
C CYS A 18 14.05 11.38 0.94
N ASP A 19 14.27 10.60 2.00
CA ASP A 19 15.10 9.39 1.98
C ASP A 19 14.31 8.10 1.65
N PHE A 20 13.00 8.21 1.38
CA PHE A 20 12.16 7.07 1.02
C PHE A 20 12.24 6.75 -0.47
N HIS A 21 11.98 5.49 -0.82
CA HIS A 21 11.83 5.11 -2.22
C HIS A 21 10.50 5.64 -2.79
N PHE A 22 10.60 6.46 -3.84
CA PHE A 22 9.45 7.02 -4.56
C PHE A 22 9.72 7.15 -6.07
N SER A 23 8.64 7.27 -6.83
CA SER A 23 8.57 7.64 -8.23
C SER A 23 7.78 8.94 -8.36
N THR A 24 8.22 9.85 -9.23
CA THR A 24 7.43 11.05 -9.58
C THR A 24 6.47 10.82 -10.75
N SER A 25 6.58 9.68 -11.43
CA SER A 25 5.63 9.28 -12.47
C SER A 25 4.41 8.64 -11.83
N LEU A 26 3.23 9.18 -12.13
CA LEU A 26 1.93 8.66 -11.68
C LEU A 26 1.29 7.67 -12.66
N GLN A 27 1.98 7.34 -13.77
CA GLN A 27 1.41 6.54 -14.86
C GLN A 27 0.85 5.18 -14.41
N TYR A 28 1.41 4.60 -13.35
CA TYR A 28 1.01 3.30 -12.80
C TYR A 28 0.26 3.40 -11.47
N ALA A 29 -0.19 4.59 -11.07
CA ALA A 29 -0.87 4.77 -9.80
C ALA A 29 -2.18 3.98 -9.75
N ASP A 30 -2.99 4.06 -10.81
CA ASP A 30 -4.27 3.35 -10.89
C ASP A 30 -4.06 1.84 -10.95
N GLU A 31 -3.11 1.37 -11.78
CA GLU A 31 -2.74 -0.06 -11.87
C GLU A 31 -2.26 -0.62 -10.51
N MET A 32 -1.51 0.17 -9.74
CA MET A 32 -1.08 -0.22 -8.40
C MET A 32 -2.27 -0.36 -7.44
N VAL A 33 -3.24 0.56 -7.48
CA VAL A 33 -4.44 0.49 -6.64
C VAL A 33 -5.25 -0.77 -6.98
N GLU A 34 -5.44 -1.07 -8.26
CA GLU A 34 -6.12 -2.30 -8.70
C GLU A 34 -5.38 -3.55 -8.22
N ALA A 35 -4.05 -3.58 -8.34
CA ALA A 35 -3.23 -4.69 -7.88
C ALA A 35 -3.33 -4.91 -6.37
N ILE A 36 -3.33 -3.83 -5.57
CA ILE A 36 -3.51 -3.90 -4.10
C ILE A 36 -4.89 -4.47 -3.76
N CYS A 37 -5.96 -3.98 -4.38
CA CYS A 37 -7.32 -4.49 -4.16
C CYS A 37 -7.43 -5.98 -4.50
N LYS A 38 -6.81 -6.40 -5.61
CA LYS A 38 -6.73 -7.81 -6.01
C LYS A 38 -5.95 -8.63 -4.99
N GLU A 39 -4.82 -8.14 -4.51
CA GLU A 39 -4.00 -8.81 -3.49
C GLU A 39 -4.77 -8.99 -2.17
N ILE A 40 -5.46 -7.96 -1.69
CA ILE A 40 -6.30 -8.02 -0.47
C ILE A 40 -7.38 -9.09 -0.63
N SER A 41 -8.06 -9.12 -1.78
CA SER A 41 -9.09 -10.11 -2.07
C SER A 41 -8.54 -11.54 -2.08
N MET A 42 -7.33 -11.73 -2.64
CA MET A 42 -6.64 -13.02 -2.63
C MET A 42 -6.13 -13.44 -1.25
N LYS A 43 -5.80 -12.47 -0.38
CA LYS A 43 -5.25 -12.68 0.96
C LYS A 43 -6.29 -12.54 2.08
N LYS A 44 -7.58 -12.48 1.75
CA LYS A 44 -8.68 -12.28 2.71
C LYS A 44 -8.67 -13.31 3.85
N ASP A 45 -8.24 -14.54 3.56
CA ASP A 45 -8.21 -15.65 4.52
C ASP A 45 -6.85 -15.78 5.25
N ARG A 46 -5.91 -14.84 5.01
CA ARG A 46 -4.54 -14.89 5.56
C ARG A 46 -4.51 -14.61 7.07
N ILE A 47 -5.53 -13.98 7.62
CA ILE A 47 -5.65 -13.74 9.06
C ILE A 47 -6.69 -14.71 9.60
N ALA A 48 -6.24 -15.82 10.16
CA ALA A 48 -7.08 -16.75 10.90
C ALA A 48 -7.08 -16.37 12.39
N GLY A 49 -8.19 -15.82 12.89
CA GLY A 49 -8.38 -15.50 14.31
C GLY A 49 -9.00 -14.12 14.55
N ASN A 50 -9.71 -13.98 15.68
CA ASN A 50 -10.30 -12.73 16.13
C ASN A 50 -9.20 -11.68 16.27
N VAL A 51 -9.19 -10.72 15.33
CA VAL A 51 -8.46 -9.47 15.50
C VAL A 51 -9.17 -8.71 16.61
N GLY A 52 -8.77 -8.96 17.85
CA GLY A 52 -9.36 -8.31 19.03
C GLY A 52 -9.31 -6.80 18.85
N SER A 53 -10.49 -6.21 18.87
CA SER A 53 -10.73 -4.78 19.07
C SER A 53 -10.45 -4.44 20.53
N ILE A 54 -9.36 -3.71 20.77
CA ILE A 54 -9.19 -2.84 21.93
C ILE A 54 -8.99 -1.42 21.42
#